data_AF-A0A946NRR9-F1
#
_entry.id   AF-A0A946NRR9-F1
#
_cell.length_a   1.000
_cell.length_b   1.000
_cell.length_c   1.000
_cell.angle_alpha   90.00
_cell.angle_beta   90.00
_cell.angle_gamma   90.00
#
_symmetry.space_group_name_H-M   'P 1'
#
loop_
_entity.id
_entity.type
_entity.pdbx_description
1 polymer ?
#
loop_
_entity_poly.entity_id
_entity_poly.type
_entity_poly.pdbx_seq_one_letter_code
_entity_poly.pdbx_strand_id
1 'polypeptide(L)'
;MLFKEAHLNFLNYLEVIKNKSPRTVEQYDRHLRKFNEFIIESLEKNIDKFKVKDIVLEIAEKFRSYLYEKNKSISIKTANAYMITIRSFLKFLEKK
;
A
#
# COMPACT_ATOMS: atom_id res chain seq x y z
N MET A 1 -15.04 -0.79 4.02
CA MET A 1 -14.34 0.42 3.56
C MET A 1 -13.66 0.15 2.21
N LEU A 2 -13.73 1.11 1.29
CA LEU A 2 -13.01 1.06 0.02
C LEU A 2 -11.52 1.36 0.23
N PHE A 3 -10.64 0.79 -0.59
CA PHE A 3 -9.19 1.04 -0.47
C PHE A 3 -8.86 2.52 -0.63
N LYS A 4 -9.47 3.20 -1.59
CA LYS A 4 -9.26 4.63 -1.86
C LYS A 4 -9.54 5.51 -0.63
N GLU A 5 -10.66 5.23 0.04
CA GLU A 5 -11.06 5.90 1.28
C GLU A 5 -10.08 5.59 2.42
N ALA A 6 -9.73 4.31 2.58
CA ALA A 6 -8.78 3.84 3.57
C ALA A 6 -7.40 4.48 3.41
N HIS A 7 -6.93 4.63 2.17
CA HIS A 7 -5.67 5.26 1.82
C HIS A 7 -5.63 6.71 2.31
N LEU A 8 -6.62 7.52 1.94
CA LEU A 8 -6.70 8.92 2.39
C LEU A 8 -6.76 9.03 3.93
N ASN A 9 -7.61 8.21 4.55
CA ASN A 9 -7.73 8.14 6.00
C ASN A 9 -6.39 7.81 6.69
N PHE A 10 -5.60 6.94 6.10
CA PHE A 10 -4.30 6.56 6.63
C PHE A 10 -3.26 7.66 6.48
N LEU A 11 -3.21 8.37 5.34
CA LEU A 11 -2.29 9.51 5.16
C LEU A 11 -2.62 10.63 6.15
N ASN A 12 -3.90 10.97 6.31
CA ASN A 12 -4.36 11.94 7.32
C ASN A 12 -3.98 11.51 8.74
N TYR A 13 -4.10 10.22 9.07
CA TYR A 13 -3.66 9.69 10.35
C TYR A 13 -2.14 9.81 10.54
N LEU A 14 -1.34 9.52 9.52
CA LEU A 14 0.12 9.68 9.60
C LEU A 14 0.52 11.14 9.83
N GLU A 15 -0.10 12.05 9.09
CA GLU A 15 0.19 13.48 9.16
C GLU A 15 -0.31 14.11 10.46
N VAL A 16 -1.62 14.04 10.72
CA VAL A 16 -2.25 14.80 11.80
C VAL A 16 -2.09 14.11 13.15
N ILE A 17 -2.27 12.78 13.21
CA ILE A 17 -2.30 12.04 14.49
C ILE A 17 -0.92 11.53 14.88
N LYS A 18 -0.13 11.05 13.92
CA LYS A 18 1.23 10.54 14.19
C LYS A 18 2.32 11.58 13.98
N ASN A 19 1.97 12.80 13.56
CA ASN A 19 2.86 13.92 13.31
C ASN A 19 4.10 13.50 12.51
N LYS A 20 3.89 12.69 11.46
CA LYS A 20 4.96 12.26 10.56
C LYS A 20 5.36 13.41 9.65
N SER A 21 6.65 13.49 9.34
CA SER A 21 7.15 14.51 8.41
C SER A 21 6.49 14.36 7.03
N PRO A 22 6.32 15.46 6.27
CA PRO A 22 5.71 15.41 4.93
C PRO A 22 6.37 14.37 4.01
N ARG A 23 7.71 14.33 4.01
CA ARG A 23 8.50 13.34 3.24
C ARG A 23 8.18 11.89 3.62
N THR A 24 7.84 11.63 4.88
CA THR A 24 7.40 10.30 5.32
C THR A 24 6.01 10.01 4.75
N VAL A 25 5.06 10.95 4.87
CA VAL A 25 3.70 10.79 4.33
C VAL A 25 3.74 10.53 2.82
N GLU A 26 4.53 11.31 2.08
CA GLU A 26 4.75 11.15 0.64
C GLU A 26 5.32 9.77 0.28
N GLN A 27 6.26 9.24 1.08
CA GLN A 27 6.81 7.91 0.87
C GLN A 27 5.71 6.85 1.00
N TYR A 28 4.85 6.95 2.02
CA TYR A 28 3.76 6.00 2.22
C TYR A 28 2.70 6.13 1.11
N ASP A 29 2.34 7.34 0.69
CA ASP A 29 1.44 7.57 -0.45
C ASP A 29 1.99 6.92 -1.72
N ARG A 30 3.26 7.17 -2.06
CA ARG A 30 3.91 6.55 -3.22
C ARG A 30 3.87 5.02 -3.17
N HIS A 31 4.12 4.42 -2.01
CA HIS A 31 4.07 2.97 -1.85
C HIS A 31 2.66 2.41 -2.04
N LEU A 32 1.63 3.08 -1.51
CA LEU A 32 0.23 2.68 -1.67
C LEU A 32 -0.29 2.91 -3.09
N ARG A 33 0.18 3.95 -3.80
CA ARG A 33 -0.07 4.12 -5.23
C ARG A 33 0.54 3.00 -6.06
N LYS A 34 1.76 2.57 -5.73
CA LYS A 34 2.38 1.40 -6.39
C LYS A 34 1.59 0.11 -6.17
N PHE A 35 0.96 -0.03 -5.00
CA PHE A 35 0.01 -1.12 -4.76
C PHE A 35 -1.23 -1.00 -5.64
N ASN A 36 -1.79 0.21 -5.84
CA ASN A 36 -2.91 0.41 -6.77
C ASN A 36 -2.55 0.01 -8.21
N GLU A 37 -1.36 0.37 -8.68
CA GLU A 37 -0.85 -0.06 -10.00
C GLU A 37 -0.87 -1.59 -10.11
N PHE A 38 -0.39 -2.30 -9.09
CA PHE A 38 -0.47 -3.77 -9.03
C PHE A 38 -1.91 -4.30 -9.09
N ILE A 39 -2.83 -3.71 -8.33
CA ILE A 39 -4.24 -4.14 -8.33
C ILE A 39 -4.87 -4.00 -9.72
N ILE A 40 -4.53 -2.92 -10.44
CA ILE A 40 -5.04 -2.65 -11.78
C ILE A 40 -4.36 -3.55 -12.82
N GLU A 41 -3.03 -3.59 -12.84
CA GLU A 41 -2.25 -4.24 -13.89
C GLU A 41 -2.19 -5.77 -13.76
N SER A 42 -2.10 -6.29 -12.54
CA SER A 42 -1.85 -7.72 -12.30
C SER A 42 -3.07 -8.49 -11.84
N LEU A 43 -4.03 -7.82 -11.21
CA LEU A 43 -5.28 -8.47 -10.78
C LEU A 43 -6.48 -8.08 -11.66
N GLU A 44 -6.30 -7.13 -12.58
CA GLU A 44 -7.36 -6.64 -13.48
C GLU A 44 -8.60 -6.16 -12.72
N LYS A 45 -8.40 -5.60 -11.51
CA LYS A 45 -9.50 -5.15 -10.64
C LYS A 45 -9.74 -3.65 -10.78
N ASN A 46 -11.01 -3.27 -10.68
CA ASN A 46 -11.40 -1.87 -10.59
C ASN A 46 -11.05 -1.30 -9.20
N ILE A 47 -10.10 -0.37 -9.16
CA ILE A 47 -9.62 0.23 -7.91
C ILE A 47 -10.69 1.01 -7.14
N ASP A 48 -11.66 1.61 -7.83
CA ASP A 48 -12.76 2.35 -7.18
C ASP A 48 -13.74 1.42 -6.45
N LYS A 49 -13.72 0.12 -6.76
CA LYS A 49 -14.54 -0.92 -6.10
C LYS A 49 -13.74 -1.84 -5.17
N PHE A 50 -12.42 -1.72 -5.14
CA PHE A 50 -11.55 -2.61 -4.38
C PHE A 50 -11.71 -2.38 -2.87
N LYS A 51 -12.01 -3.45 -2.12
CA LYS A 51 -12.26 -3.36 -0.67
C LYS A 51 -11.00 -3.75 0.09
N VAL A 52 -10.74 -3.09 1.21
CA VAL A 52 -9.57 -3.40 2.06
C VAL A 52 -9.56 -4.84 2.57
N LYS A 53 -10.75 -5.43 2.77
CA LYS A 53 -10.90 -6.84 3.20
C LYS A 53 -10.41 -7.86 2.16
N ASP A 54 -10.27 -7.43 0.91
CA ASP A 54 -9.80 -8.29 -0.18
C ASP A 54 -8.26 -8.38 -0.18
N ILE A 55 -7.57 -7.61 0.68
CA ILE A 55 -6.12 -7.70 0.89
C ILE A 55 -5.84 -8.85 1.85
N VAL A 56 -5.72 -10.05 1.28
CA VAL A 56 -5.29 -11.26 1.98
C VAL A 56 -3.79 -11.51 1.79
N LEU A 57 -3.23 -12.47 2.52
CA LEU A 57 -1.80 -12.81 2.45
C LEU A 57 -1.34 -13.07 0.99
N GLU A 58 -2.11 -13.83 0.23
CA GLU A 58 -1.82 -14.12 -1.18
C GLU A 58 -1.67 -12.86 -2.04
N ILE A 59 -2.50 -11.83 -1.79
CA ILE A 59 -2.44 -10.55 -2.52
C ILE A 59 -1.18 -9.78 -2.14
N ALA A 60 -0.79 -9.82 -0.86
CA ALA A 60 0.44 -9.18 -0.39
C ALA A 60 1.70 -9.89 -0.94
N GLU A 61 1.68 -11.21 -1.06
CA GLU A 61 2.76 -12.01 -1.67
C GLU A 61 2.88 -11.74 -3.17
N LYS A 62 1.75 -11.74 -3.89
CA LYS A 62 1.70 -11.36 -5.32
C LYS A 62 2.21 -9.95 -5.56
N PHE A 63 1.85 -9.00 -4.70
CA PHE A 63 2.39 -7.65 -4.79
C PHE A 63 3.92 -7.64 -4.63
N ARG A 64 4.47 -8.42 -3.69
CA ARG A 64 5.91 -8.53 -3.53
C ARG A 64 6.59 -9.09 -4.78
N SER A 65 6.02 -10.11 -5.41
CA SER A 65 6.52 -10.66 -6.69
C SER A 65 6.45 -9.61 -7.81
N TYR A 66 5.32 -8.91 -7.95
CA TYR A 66 5.13 -7.83 -8.92
C TYR A 66 6.21 -6.74 -8.81
N LEU A 67 6.62 -6.38 -7.59
CA LEU A 67 7.67 -5.38 -7.37
C LEU A 67 9.01 -5.80 -8.00
N TYR A 68 9.35 -7.09 -7.98
CA TYR A 68 10.57 -7.63 -8.60
C TYR A 68 10.44 -7.79 -10.11
N GLU A 69 9.26 -8.18 -10.61
CA GLU A 69 9.02 -8.41 -12.03
C GLU A 69 9.03 -7.11 -12.85
N LYS A 70 8.34 -6.07 -12.37
CA LYS A 70 8.22 -4.79 -13.10
C LYS A 70 9.48 -3.94 -13.04
N ASN A 71 10.24 -4.03 -11.95
CA ASN A 71 11.47 -3.26 -11.79
C ASN A 71 12.65 -4.22 -11.74
N LYS A 72 13.21 -4.54 -12.92
CA LYS A 72 14.34 -5.47 -13.17
C LYS A 72 15.62 -5.27 -12.32
N SER A 73 15.60 -4.49 -11.23
CA SER A 73 16.69 -4.35 -10.25
C SER A 73 16.26 -3.67 -8.94
N ILE A 74 15.05 -3.88 -8.40
CA ILE A 74 14.79 -3.35 -7.04
C ILE A 74 15.57 -4.14 -6.00
N SER A 75 16.22 -3.42 -5.09
CA SER A 75 16.89 -4.06 -3.96
C SER A 75 15.86 -4.70 -3.01
N ILE A 76 16.28 -5.73 -2.27
CA ILE A 76 15.48 -6.31 -1.19
C ILE A 76 15.07 -5.27 -0.14
N LYS A 77 15.93 -4.26 0.12
CA LYS A 77 15.62 -3.16 1.04
C LYS A 77 14.45 -2.33 0.53
N THR A 78 14.42 -2.04 -0.77
CA THR A 78 13.34 -1.32 -1.42
C THR A 78 12.04 -2.12 -1.35
N ALA A 79 12.07 -3.40 -1.73
CA ALA A 79 10.89 -4.28 -1.64
C ALA A 79 10.33 -4.34 -0.21
N ASN A 80 11.21 -4.50 0.79
CA ASN A 80 10.82 -4.52 2.20
C ASN A 80 10.20 -3.19 2.65
N ALA A 81 10.65 -2.04 2.12
CA ALA A 81 10.07 -0.74 2.44
C ALA A 81 8.59 -0.65 1.97
N TYR A 82 8.27 -1.15 0.77
CA TYR A 82 6.88 -1.27 0.32
C TYR A 82 6.06 -2.18 1.25
N MET A 83 6.59 -3.35 1.62
CA MET A 83 5.89 -4.29 2.51
C MET A 83 5.67 -3.74 3.92
N ILE A 84 6.61 -2.94 4.45
CA ILE A 84 6.46 -2.23 5.73
C ILE A 84 5.33 -1.20 5.65
N THR A 85 5.20 -0.49 4.52
CA THR A 85 4.05 0.39 4.29
C THR A 85 2.73 -0.38 4.30
N ILE A 86 2.62 -1.49 3.56
CA ILE A 86 1.41 -2.33 3.57
C ILE A 86 1.08 -2.82 4.97
N ARG A 87 2.05 -3.33 5.72
CA ARG A 87 1.85 -3.75 7.11
C ARG A 87 1.35 -2.61 8.00
N SER A 88 1.94 -1.43 7.88
CA SER A 88 1.57 -0.27 8.71
C SER A 88 0.18 0.24 8.38
N PHE A 89 -0.19 0.21 7.09
CA PHE A 89 -1.53 0.51 6.61
C PHE A 89 -2.56 -0.47 7.18
N LEU A 90 -2.35 -1.78 7.04
CA LEU A 90 -3.26 -2.79 7.58
C LEU A 90 -3.39 -2.71 9.12
N LYS A 91 -2.29 -2.45 9.83
CA LYS A 91 -2.32 -2.24 11.29
C LYS A 91 -3.11 -0.99 11.71
N PHE A 92 -3.12 0.05 10.88
CA PHE A 92 -4.00 1.20 11.11
C PHE A 92 -5.47 0.82 10.92
N LEU A 93 -5.77 0.01 9.91
CA LEU A 93 -7.12 -0.47 9.63
C LEU A 93 -7.67 -1.41 10.71
N GLU A 94 -6.83 -2.21 11.35
CA GLU A 94 -7.23 -3.07 12.46
C GLU A 94 -7.70 -2.28 13.69
N LYS A 95 -7.17 -1.07 13.87
CA LYS A 95 -7.50 -0.19 15.02
C LYS A 95 -8.73 0.69 14.79
N LYS A 96 -9.27 0.68 13.57
CA LYS A 96 -10.45 1.45 13.16
C LYS A 96 -11.64 0.51 12.99
#